data_AF-A0ABD6I0I6-F1
#
_entry.id   AF-A0ABD6I0I6-F1
#
_cell.length_a   1.000
_cell.length_b   1.000
_cell.length_c   1.000
_cell.angle_alpha   90.00
_cell.angle_beta   90.00
_cell.angle_gamma   90.00
#
_symmetry.space_group_name_H-M   'P 1'
#
loop_
_entity.id
_entity.type
_entity.pdbx_description
1 polymer ?
#
loop_
_entity_poly.entity_id
_entity_poly.type
_entity_poly.pdbx_seq_one_letter_code
_entity_poly.pdbx_strand_id
1 'polypeptide(L)'
;MVLWYRCYACCYPLSKGLRRNPTNHKGMKMEEQYKTLFNNIYEHVAKIHNIEKNPTQYDKLRLTHKSLFYFKLEVMLHSYRNTLSDEWGVLSGINAAYHLISFKQNIPLTTVVTLSPQQVIFILANEVQRFNLPRQAIEEITHPYLARLQGEEIQQPPLDWNVDGEWPLGAAEKVLYSEKKLFRFEP
;
A
#
# COMPACT_ATOMS: atom_id res chain seq x y z
N MET A 1 4.22 -11.14 -22.53
CA MET A 1 3.38 -11.44 -21.34
C MET A 1 2.66 -10.16 -20.93
N VAL A 2 1.44 -9.96 -21.42
CA VAL A 2 0.66 -8.74 -21.24
C VAL A 2 -0.72 -9.19 -20.78
N LEU A 3 -1.10 -8.96 -19.51
CA LEU A 3 -2.49 -9.14 -19.02
C LEU A 3 -2.71 -8.63 -17.57
N TRP A 4 -2.03 -7.56 -17.13
CA TRP A 4 -2.20 -7.02 -15.76
C TRP A 4 -3.06 -5.74 -15.67
N TYR A 5 -3.54 -5.22 -16.81
CA TYR A 5 -4.13 -3.86 -16.88
C TYR A 5 -5.67 -3.79 -16.77
N ARG A 6 -6.40 -4.92 -16.78
CA ARG A 6 -7.87 -4.89 -16.97
C ARG A 6 -8.76 -4.92 -15.73
N CYS A 7 -8.25 -5.07 -14.51
CA CYS A 7 -9.11 -5.41 -13.37
C CYS A 7 -9.45 -4.29 -12.37
N TYR A 8 -8.96 -3.06 -12.51
CA TYR A 8 -9.23 -2.02 -11.49
C TYR A 8 -10.57 -1.29 -11.66
N ALA A 9 -11.25 -1.41 -12.80
CA ALA A 9 -12.47 -0.66 -13.09
C ALA A 9 -13.80 -1.39 -12.78
N CYS A 10 -13.79 -2.70 -12.46
CA CYS A 10 -15.02 -3.51 -12.47
C CYS A 10 -15.67 -3.80 -11.09
N CYS A 11 -15.14 -3.30 -9.97
CA CYS A 11 -15.58 -3.78 -8.65
C CYS A 11 -15.97 -2.68 -7.64
N TYR A 12 -16.83 -1.73 -7.99
CA TYR A 12 -17.51 -0.91 -6.96
C TYR A 12 -18.99 -0.66 -7.28
N PRO A 13 -19.93 -1.24 -6.50
CA PRO A 13 -21.29 -0.72 -6.43
C PRO A 13 -21.29 0.54 -5.55
N LEU A 14 -21.56 1.69 -6.16
CA LEU A 14 -21.89 2.94 -5.50
C LEU A 14 -23.16 2.76 -4.64
N SER A 15 -23.01 2.65 -3.32
CA SER A 15 -24.15 2.73 -2.40
C SER A 15 -24.19 4.09 -1.70
N LYS A 16 -25.39 4.69 -1.76
CA LYS A 16 -25.79 6.00 -1.26
C LYS A 16 -25.86 6.00 0.28
N GLY A 17 -25.57 7.15 0.91
CA GLY A 17 -26.09 7.47 2.25
C GLY A 17 -25.15 8.26 3.15
N LEU A 18 -25.41 9.58 3.24
CA LEU A 18 -24.82 10.51 4.19
C LEU A 18 -25.05 10.10 5.67
N ARG A 19 -24.07 10.43 6.54
CA ARG A 19 -24.23 11.43 7.63
C ARG A 19 -22.86 11.68 8.30
N ARG A 20 -22.39 12.93 8.21
CA ARG A 20 -21.21 13.42 8.95
C ARG A 20 -21.62 13.79 10.37
N ASN A 21 -20.82 13.40 11.35
CA ASN A 21 -20.86 13.98 12.69
C ASN A 21 -19.44 14.48 13.04
N PRO A 22 -19.23 15.75 13.40
CA PRO A 22 -17.92 16.27 13.73
C PRO A 22 -17.68 16.19 15.24
N THR A 23 -16.48 15.79 15.66
CA THR A 23 -15.65 16.44 16.69
C THR A 23 -14.58 15.49 17.21
N ASN A 24 -13.30 15.86 17.06
CA ASN A 24 -12.38 16.12 18.17
C ASN A 24 -10.91 16.14 17.71
N HIS A 25 -10.20 17.20 18.13
CA HIS A 25 -8.76 17.37 17.99
C HIS A 25 -8.04 16.50 19.02
N LYS A 26 -7.41 15.40 18.58
CA LYS A 26 -6.28 14.70 19.23
C LYS A 26 -5.85 13.57 18.29
N GLY A 27 -4.60 13.63 17.82
CA GLY A 27 -4.06 12.69 16.83
C GLY A 27 -4.40 13.11 15.40
N MET A 28 -3.44 12.93 14.49
CA MET A 28 -3.69 12.99 13.05
C MET A 28 -4.85 12.02 12.75
N LYS A 29 -5.94 12.48 12.15
CA LYS A 29 -7.05 11.59 11.79
C LYS A 29 -6.50 10.47 10.93
N MET A 30 -6.93 9.23 11.19
CA MET A 30 -6.49 8.02 10.47
C MET A 30 -6.58 8.19 8.93
N GLU A 31 -7.55 8.97 8.46
CA GLU A 31 -7.70 9.42 7.07
C GLU A 31 -6.46 10.15 6.53
N GLU A 32 -5.95 11.14 7.26
CA GLU A 32 -4.78 11.92 6.85
C GLU A 32 -3.50 11.05 6.85
N GLN A 33 -3.42 10.04 7.73
CA GLN A 33 -2.29 9.11 7.75
C GLN A 33 -2.21 8.27 6.46
N TYR A 34 -3.34 7.78 5.95
CA TYR A 34 -3.35 7.03 4.67
C TYR A 34 -2.94 7.90 3.49
N LYS A 35 -3.39 9.15 3.47
CA LYS A 35 -3.00 10.13 2.44
C LYS A 35 -1.50 10.44 2.49
N THR A 36 -0.95 10.66 3.69
CA THR A 36 0.49 10.85 3.88
C THR A 36 1.28 9.62 3.43
N LEU A 37 0.83 8.42 3.78
CA LEU A 37 1.49 7.18 3.36
C LEU A 37 1.51 7.06 1.83
N PHE A 38 0.36 7.28 1.17
CA PHE A 38 0.29 7.24 -0.28
C PHE A 38 1.20 8.27 -0.95
N ASN A 39 1.20 9.52 -0.46
CA ASN A 39 2.06 10.58 -1.01
C ASN A 39 3.54 10.24 -0.85
N ASN A 40 3.95 9.73 0.31
CA ASN A 40 5.33 9.30 0.53
C ASN A 40 5.76 8.20 -0.44
N ILE A 41 4.88 7.22 -0.68
CA ILE A 41 5.12 6.14 -1.64
C ILE A 41 5.17 6.70 -3.07
N TYR A 42 4.28 7.63 -3.41
CA TYR A 42 4.24 8.28 -4.72
C TYR A 42 5.53 9.04 -5.02
N GLU A 43 5.96 9.89 -4.09
CA GLU A 43 7.20 10.66 -4.22
C GLU A 43 8.43 9.75 -4.29
N HIS A 44 8.45 8.70 -3.47
CA HIS A 44 9.53 7.70 -3.49
C HIS A 44 9.64 7.02 -4.86
N VAL A 45 8.53 6.50 -5.40
CA VAL A 45 8.52 5.86 -6.73
C VAL A 45 8.91 6.86 -7.83
N ALA A 46 8.40 8.11 -7.76
CA ALA A 46 8.77 9.15 -8.72
C ALA A 46 10.28 9.44 -8.72
N LYS A 47 10.90 9.47 -7.54
CA LYS A 47 12.35 9.65 -7.39
C LYS A 47 13.15 8.50 -7.99
N ILE A 48 12.75 7.24 -7.74
CA ILE A 48 13.44 6.07 -8.29
C ILE A 48 13.40 6.05 -9.82
N HIS A 49 12.29 6.51 -10.41
CA HIS A 49 12.12 6.60 -11.86
C HIS A 49 12.64 7.90 -12.49
N ASN A 50 13.27 8.78 -11.71
CA ASN A 50 13.75 10.09 -12.14
C ASN A 50 12.70 10.93 -12.89
N ILE A 51 11.43 10.82 -12.48
CA ILE A 51 10.35 11.56 -13.12
C ILE A 51 10.33 12.98 -12.56
N GLU A 52 10.36 13.97 -13.46
CA GLU A 52 10.51 15.39 -13.16
C GLU A 52 9.41 15.98 -12.27
N LYS A 53 9.64 17.18 -11.73
CA LYS A 53 8.66 17.95 -10.93
C LYS A 53 7.36 18.27 -11.69
N ASN A 54 7.37 18.21 -13.02
CA ASN A 54 6.19 18.42 -13.87
C ASN A 54 5.90 17.17 -14.73
N PRO A 55 5.47 16.05 -14.13
CA PRO A 55 5.23 14.83 -14.87
C PRO A 55 4.11 15.03 -15.89
N THR A 56 4.26 14.38 -17.04
CA THR A 56 3.18 14.29 -18.02
C THR A 56 1.95 13.63 -17.37
N GLN A 57 0.77 13.79 -17.96
CA GLN A 57 -0.42 13.09 -17.47
C GLN A 57 -0.24 11.56 -17.45
N TYR A 58 0.46 11.02 -18.44
CA TYR A 58 0.80 9.61 -18.52
C TYR A 58 1.77 9.15 -17.42
N ASP A 59 2.79 9.95 -17.12
CA ASP A 59 3.71 9.63 -16.02
C ASP A 59 2.96 9.65 -14.68
N LYS A 60 2.07 10.63 -14.48
CA LYS A 60 1.20 10.68 -13.30
C LYS A 60 0.35 9.41 -13.20
N LEU A 61 -0.17 8.91 -14.31
CA LEU A 61 -0.96 7.68 -14.35
C LEU A 61 -0.12 6.46 -13.97
N ARG A 62 1.02 6.25 -14.64
CA ARG A 62 1.93 5.12 -14.39
C ARG A 62 2.43 5.12 -12.94
N LEU A 63 2.81 6.30 -12.41
CA LEU A 63 3.18 6.48 -11.02
C LEU A 63 2.01 6.14 -10.10
N THR A 64 0.81 6.67 -10.36
CA THR A 64 -0.38 6.39 -9.54
C THR A 64 -0.66 4.89 -9.47
N HIS A 65 -0.65 4.18 -10.60
CA HIS A 65 -0.86 2.72 -10.62
C HIS A 65 0.15 1.99 -9.73
N LYS A 66 1.43 2.30 -9.91
CA LYS A 66 2.52 1.62 -9.22
C LYS A 66 2.53 1.94 -7.73
N SER A 67 2.34 3.20 -7.37
CA SER A 67 2.23 3.64 -5.99
C SER A 67 1.00 3.09 -5.30
N LEU A 68 -0.13 2.94 -6.00
CA LEU A 68 -1.32 2.31 -5.45
C LEU A 68 -1.09 0.83 -5.12
N PHE A 69 -0.32 0.12 -5.94
CA PHE A 69 0.08 -1.25 -5.65
C PHE A 69 0.90 -1.33 -4.35
N TYR A 70 1.98 -0.56 -4.23
CA TYR A 70 2.82 -0.56 -3.02
C TYR A 70 2.08 -0.05 -1.79
N PHE A 71 1.23 0.97 -1.94
CA PHE A 71 0.36 1.44 -0.88
C PHE A 71 -0.54 0.32 -0.37
N LYS A 72 -1.18 -0.41 -1.29
CA LYS A 72 -2.07 -1.51 -0.95
C LYS A 72 -1.34 -2.66 -0.28
N LEU A 73 -0.13 -2.98 -0.75
CA LEU A 73 0.77 -3.95 -0.11
C LEU A 73 1.11 -3.53 1.33
N GLU A 74 1.55 -2.30 1.55
CA GLU A 74 1.92 -1.77 2.87
C GLU A 74 0.73 -1.78 3.85
N VAL A 75 -0.46 -1.35 3.40
CA VAL A 75 -1.68 -1.40 4.23
C VAL A 75 -2.10 -2.84 4.52
N MET A 76 -1.99 -3.74 3.55
CA MET A 76 -2.28 -5.17 3.75
C MET A 76 -1.36 -5.79 4.79
N LEU A 77 -0.04 -5.55 4.69
CA LEU A 77 0.94 -6.05 5.64
C LEU A 77 0.73 -5.46 7.03
N HIS A 78 0.48 -4.15 7.12
CA HIS A 78 0.14 -3.51 8.39
C HIS A 78 -1.13 -4.10 9.02
N SER A 79 -2.17 -4.33 8.22
CA SER A 79 -3.43 -4.94 8.68
C SER A 79 -3.20 -6.38 9.17
N TYR A 80 -2.40 -7.16 8.44
CA TYR A 80 -2.02 -8.52 8.84
C TYR A 80 -1.31 -8.53 10.18
N ARG A 81 -0.33 -7.65 10.40
CA ARG A 81 0.37 -7.55 11.68
C ARG A 81 -0.56 -7.25 12.85
N ASN A 82 -1.52 -6.36 12.67
CA ASN A 82 -2.49 -6.03 13.70
C ASN A 82 -3.36 -7.23 14.13
N THR A 83 -3.35 -8.34 13.37
CA THR A 83 -4.00 -9.60 13.76
C THR A 83 -3.14 -10.51 14.64
N LEU A 84 -1.82 -10.27 14.72
CA LEU A 84 -0.85 -11.17 15.35
C LEU A 84 -0.48 -10.83 16.81
N SER A 85 -1.20 -9.91 17.46
CA SER A 85 -0.98 -9.35 18.83
C SER A 85 0.04 -8.20 18.94
N ASP A 86 -0.08 -7.42 20.02
CA ASP A 86 0.66 -6.17 20.29
C ASP A 86 2.19 -6.36 20.52
N GLU A 87 2.67 -7.59 20.66
CA GLU A 87 4.07 -7.88 21.02
C GLU A 87 5.03 -7.95 19.81
N TRP A 88 4.52 -7.96 18.58
CA TRP A 88 5.33 -8.20 17.37
C TRP A 88 5.75 -6.91 16.66
N GLY A 89 6.34 -5.98 17.41
CA GLY A 89 6.99 -4.77 16.87
C GLY A 89 8.06 -5.06 15.81
N VAL A 90 8.57 -6.31 15.77
CA VAL A 90 9.68 -6.78 14.91
C VAL A 90 9.25 -7.17 13.48
N LEU A 91 7.96 -7.41 13.23
CA LEU A 91 7.48 -7.87 11.93
C LEU A 91 7.22 -6.71 10.96
N SER A 92 8.25 -5.92 10.65
CA SER A 92 8.10 -4.75 9.79
C SER A 92 8.38 -5.01 8.31
N GLY A 93 7.69 -4.28 7.42
CA GLY A 93 7.93 -4.30 5.97
C GLY A 93 8.09 -5.71 5.37
N ILE A 94 9.29 -6.03 4.89
CA ILE A 94 9.58 -7.33 4.27
C ILE A 94 9.45 -8.52 5.23
N ASN A 95 9.71 -8.33 6.53
CA ASN A 95 9.56 -9.39 7.53
C ASN A 95 8.09 -9.76 7.72
N ALA A 96 7.18 -8.78 7.66
CA ALA A 96 5.74 -9.04 7.66
C ALA A 96 5.33 -9.87 6.44
N ALA A 97 5.91 -9.56 5.28
CA ALA A 97 5.65 -10.28 4.04
C ALA A 97 6.15 -11.72 4.10
N TYR A 98 7.37 -11.94 4.62
CA TYR A 98 7.89 -13.29 4.82
C TYR A 98 7.03 -14.10 5.77
N HIS A 99 6.63 -13.52 6.90
CA HIS A 99 5.75 -14.21 7.85
C HIS A 99 4.40 -14.54 7.22
N LEU A 100 3.80 -13.61 6.47
CA LEU A 100 2.55 -13.83 5.74
C LEU A 100 2.65 -14.96 4.72
N ILE A 101 3.72 -14.99 3.91
CA ILE A 101 3.95 -16.04 2.92
C ILE A 101 4.13 -17.38 3.63
N SER A 102 4.97 -17.43 4.66
CA SER A 102 5.23 -18.63 5.43
C SER A 102 3.94 -19.22 6.01
N PHE A 103 3.12 -18.37 6.63
CA PHE A 103 1.85 -18.75 7.22
C PHE A 103 0.82 -19.21 6.19
N LYS A 104 0.62 -18.46 5.09
CA LYS A 104 -0.43 -18.77 4.09
C LYS A 104 -0.09 -19.94 3.19
N GLN A 105 1.17 -20.07 2.79
CA GLN A 105 1.62 -21.08 1.84
C GLN A 105 2.15 -22.34 2.54
N ASN A 106 2.18 -22.34 3.88
CA ASN A 106 2.75 -23.41 4.69
C ASN A 106 4.21 -23.75 4.29
N ILE A 107 4.99 -22.71 4.02
CA ILE A 107 6.41 -22.81 3.65
C ILE A 107 7.24 -22.44 4.88
N PRO A 108 8.30 -23.20 5.23
CA PRO A 108 9.17 -22.84 6.35
C PRO A 108 9.75 -21.44 6.22
N LEU A 109 9.76 -20.67 7.31
CA LEU A 109 10.28 -19.29 7.31
C LEU A 109 11.75 -19.24 6.84
N THR A 110 12.55 -20.25 7.18
CA THR A 110 13.95 -20.40 6.74
C THR A 110 14.10 -20.44 5.21
N THR A 111 13.09 -20.93 4.49
CA THR A 111 13.05 -20.90 3.03
C THR A 111 12.58 -19.53 2.54
N VAL A 112 11.52 -18.99 3.13
CA VAL A 112 10.89 -17.73 2.69
C VAL A 112 11.83 -16.53 2.81
N VAL A 113 12.68 -16.47 3.85
CA VAL A 113 13.64 -15.37 4.04
C VAL A 113 14.75 -15.30 2.99
N THR A 114 14.90 -16.35 2.16
CA THR A 114 15.86 -16.37 1.04
C THR A 114 15.29 -15.76 -0.24
N LEU A 115 14.00 -15.44 -0.27
CA LEU A 115 13.34 -14.84 -1.43
C LEU A 115 13.79 -13.38 -1.61
N SER A 116 14.02 -12.97 -2.85
CA SER A 116 14.22 -11.55 -3.16
C SER A 116 12.92 -10.75 -3.00
N PRO A 117 12.99 -9.42 -2.78
CA PRO A 117 11.81 -8.57 -2.74
C PRO A 117 10.92 -8.73 -3.99
N GLN A 118 11.52 -8.90 -5.17
CA GLN A 118 10.78 -9.16 -6.40
C GLN A 118 9.99 -10.48 -6.35
N GLN A 119 10.59 -11.56 -5.83
CA GLN A 119 9.90 -12.84 -5.66
C GLN A 119 8.76 -12.75 -4.64
N VAL A 120 9.00 -12.05 -3.52
CA VAL A 120 7.97 -11.79 -2.50
C VAL A 120 6.76 -11.11 -3.11
N ILE A 121 6.99 -10.06 -3.90
CA ILE A 121 5.90 -9.34 -4.52
C ILE A 121 5.19 -10.19 -5.58
N PHE A 122 5.93 -10.94 -6.38
CA PHE A 122 5.31 -11.86 -7.36
C PHE A 122 4.38 -12.85 -6.68
N ILE A 123 4.80 -13.44 -5.56
CA ILE A 123 3.98 -14.37 -4.76
C ILE A 123 2.74 -13.68 -4.20
N LEU A 124 2.88 -12.46 -3.67
CA LEU A 124 1.80 -11.73 -3.01
C LEU A 124 0.90 -10.91 -3.98
N ALA A 125 1.21 -10.86 -5.27
CA ALA A 125 0.56 -9.95 -6.21
C ALA A 125 -0.96 -10.18 -6.27
N ASN A 126 -1.41 -11.43 -6.25
CA ASN A 126 -2.83 -11.78 -6.28
C ASN A 126 -3.55 -11.38 -4.99
N GLU A 127 -2.89 -11.55 -3.84
CA GLU A 127 -3.39 -11.16 -2.53
C GLU A 127 -3.52 -9.64 -2.44
N VAL A 128 -2.50 -8.91 -2.88
CA VAL A 128 -2.55 -7.43 -2.95
C VAL A 128 -3.71 -7.00 -3.84
N GLN A 129 -3.90 -7.61 -5.01
CA GLN A 129 -5.02 -7.27 -5.89
C GLN A 129 -6.40 -7.53 -5.25
N ARG A 130 -6.55 -8.64 -4.52
CA ARG A 130 -7.82 -9.01 -3.88
C ARG A 130 -8.04 -8.33 -2.53
N PHE A 131 -7.02 -7.72 -1.95
CA PHE A 131 -7.15 -7.05 -0.66
C PHE A 131 -8.14 -5.89 -0.75
N ASN A 132 -9.07 -5.81 0.21
CA ASN A 132 -9.99 -4.69 0.29
C ASN A 132 -9.37 -3.62 1.19
N LEU A 133 -9.09 -2.45 0.62
CA LEU A 133 -8.59 -1.33 1.39
C LEU A 133 -9.63 -0.92 2.46
N PRO A 134 -9.19 -0.44 3.63
CA PRO A 134 -10.09 0.17 4.61
C PRO A 134 -10.88 1.32 3.97
N ARG A 135 -12.14 1.49 4.38
CA ARG A 135 -13.03 2.54 3.84
C ARG A 135 -12.42 3.93 3.92
N GLN A 136 -11.71 4.23 5.01
CA GLN A 136 -11.02 5.51 5.21
C GLN A 136 -9.91 5.73 4.17
N ALA A 137 -9.14 4.69 3.83
CA ALA A 137 -8.11 4.77 2.80
C ALA A 137 -8.72 4.98 1.40
N ILE A 138 -9.87 4.35 1.14
CA ILE A 138 -10.61 4.52 -0.11
C ILE A 138 -11.09 5.97 -0.22
N GLU A 139 -11.81 6.51 0.76
CA GLU A 139 -12.39 7.85 0.65
C GLU A 139 -11.33 8.95 0.36
N GLU A 140 -10.14 8.83 0.93
CA GLU A 140 -9.06 9.81 0.77
C GLU A 140 -8.22 9.64 -0.51
N ILE A 141 -7.92 8.41 -0.92
CA ILE A 141 -7.03 8.15 -2.09
C ILE A 141 -7.84 8.01 -3.38
N THR A 142 -9.07 7.54 -3.28
CA THR A 142 -9.86 7.14 -4.44
C THR A 142 -10.42 8.35 -5.19
N HIS A 143 -10.75 9.44 -4.48
CA HIS A 143 -11.41 10.60 -5.10
C HIS A 143 -10.50 11.46 -6.00
N PRO A 144 -9.22 11.73 -5.68
CA PRO A 144 -8.34 12.53 -6.54
C PRO A 144 -7.54 11.70 -7.55
N TYR A 145 -7.24 10.43 -7.22
CA TYR A 145 -6.30 9.61 -7.99
C TYR A 145 -6.99 8.56 -8.87
N LEU A 146 -8.16 7.99 -8.50
CA LEU A 146 -8.96 7.19 -9.44
C LEU A 146 -9.62 8.02 -10.54
N ALA A 147 -9.93 9.29 -10.29
CA ALA A 147 -10.40 10.20 -11.33
C ALA A 147 -9.38 10.32 -12.49
N ARG A 148 -8.07 10.20 -12.18
CA ARG A 148 -7.00 10.18 -13.18
C ARG A 148 -6.93 8.84 -13.94
N LEU A 149 -7.52 7.79 -13.38
CA LEU A 149 -7.55 6.42 -13.92
C LEU A 149 -8.75 6.17 -14.84
N GLN A 150 -9.75 7.06 -14.82
CA GLN A 150 -10.95 6.94 -15.65
C GLN A 150 -10.75 7.65 -16.99
N GLY A 151 -10.60 6.87 -18.08
CA GLY A 151 -10.84 7.35 -19.44
C GLY A 151 -9.67 7.26 -20.43
N GLU A 152 -8.46 6.87 -20.03
CA GLU A 152 -7.31 6.83 -20.94
C GLU A 152 -6.69 5.44 -21.06
N GLU A 153 -6.60 4.94 -22.30
CA GLU A 153 -5.86 3.72 -22.63
C GLU A 153 -4.36 4.02 -22.58
N ILE A 154 -3.63 3.30 -21.74
CA ILE A 154 -2.18 3.43 -21.62
C ILE A 154 -1.54 2.80 -22.86
N GLN A 155 -1.18 3.61 -23.85
CA GLN A 155 -0.46 3.15 -25.06
C GLN A 155 1.06 3.07 -24.85
N GLN A 156 1.59 3.66 -23.78
CA GLN A 156 3.02 3.60 -23.44
C GLN A 156 3.36 2.39 -22.56
N PRO A 157 4.61 1.88 -22.63
CA PRO A 157 5.02 0.74 -21.81
C PRO A 157 4.91 1.05 -20.30
N PRO A 158 4.72 0.01 -19.46
CA PRO A 158 4.76 0.13 -18.00
C PRO A 158 6.03 0.86 -17.53
N LEU A 159 6.05 1.40 -16.31
CA LEU A 159 7.33 1.67 -15.66
C LEU A 159 8.03 0.35 -15.39
N ASP A 160 9.31 0.24 -15.76
CA ASP A 160 10.13 -0.94 -15.48
C ASP A 160 10.09 -1.26 -13.99
N TRP A 161 10.04 -2.55 -13.65
CA TRP A 161 9.96 -2.98 -12.26
C TRP A 161 11.34 -2.98 -11.61
N ASN A 162 11.57 -2.02 -10.71
CA ASN A 162 12.74 -1.99 -9.83
C ASN A 162 12.28 -2.13 -8.38
N VAL A 163 11.87 -3.35 -8.00
CA VAL A 163 11.26 -3.61 -6.68
C VAL A 163 12.19 -3.21 -5.54
N ASP A 164 13.46 -3.56 -5.67
CA ASP A 164 14.46 -3.36 -4.62
C ASP A 164 14.65 -1.88 -4.28
N GLY A 165 14.45 -0.98 -5.27
CA GLY A 165 14.45 0.46 -5.04
C GLY A 165 13.07 1.04 -4.72
N GLU A 166 12.00 0.50 -5.31
CA GLU A 166 10.68 1.13 -5.29
C GLU A 166 9.83 0.80 -4.07
N TRP A 167 9.96 -0.38 -3.48
CA TRP A 167 9.14 -0.77 -2.33
C TRP A 167 9.70 -0.12 -1.06
N PRO A 168 9.04 0.90 -0.47
CA PRO A 168 9.57 1.55 0.71
C PRO A 168 9.21 0.70 1.94
N LEU A 169 10.05 -0.30 2.21
CA LEU A 169 9.84 -1.33 3.24
C LEU A 169 9.43 -0.73 4.59
N GLY A 170 8.20 -1.06 5.04
CA GLY A 170 7.69 -0.63 6.34
C GLY A 170 7.28 0.85 6.39
N ALA A 171 7.01 1.48 5.24
CA ALA A 171 6.48 2.84 5.18
C ALA A 171 5.17 2.99 5.97
N ALA A 172 4.30 1.97 5.96
CA ALA A 172 3.06 2.01 6.72
C ALA A 172 3.30 2.17 8.23
N GLU A 173 4.41 1.69 8.77
CA GLU A 173 4.66 1.75 10.21
C GLU A 173 5.08 3.13 10.66
N LYS A 174 5.83 3.84 9.82
CA LYS A 174 6.25 5.20 10.13
C LYS A 174 5.06 6.17 10.17
N VAL A 175 3.95 5.81 9.53
CA VAL A 175 2.81 6.73 9.28
C VAL A 175 1.52 6.27 9.95
N LEU A 176 1.19 4.99 9.87
CA LEU A 176 -0.06 4.40 10.40
C LEU A 176 0.09 3.91 11.84
N TYR A 177 1.31 3.77 12.36
CA TYR A 177 1.52 3.46 13.76
C TYR A 177 1.22 4.71 14.59
N SER A 178 -0.07 4.91 14.89
CA SER A 178 -0.48 5.76 16.00
C SER A 178 0.18 5.22 17.26
N GLU A 179 0.73 6.09 18.10
CA GLU A 179 1.25 5.82 19.45
C GLU A 179 0.29 4.92 20.28
N LYS A 180 0.27 3.62 20.01
CA LYS A 180 -0.37 2.65 20.87
C LYS A 180 0.66 2.27 21.91
N LYS A 181 0.59 3.04 22.99
CA LYS A 181 1.03 2.67 24.34
C LYS A 181 2.53 2.41 24.48
N LEU A 182 3.27 3.51 24.69
CA LEU A 182 4.23 3.60 25.80
C LEU A 182 3.49 3.30 27.13
N PHE A 183 2.98 2.08 27.32
CA PHE A 183 2.82 1.59 28.67
C PHE A 183 4.22 1.19 29.08
N ARG A 184 4.87 2.15 29.75
CA ARG A 184 6.02 1.88 30.60
C ARG A 184 5.69 0.63 31.40
N PHE A 185 6.48 -0.42 31.22
CA PHE A 185 6.75 -1.30 32.34
C PHE A 185 7.46 -0.39 33.36
N GLU A 186 6.68 0.23 34.25
CA GLU A 186 7.27 0.68 35.50
C GLU A 186 7.61 -0.60 36.30
N PRO A 187 8.84 -0.67 36.85
CA PRO A 187 9.37 -1.86 37.50
C PRO A 187 8.57 -2.28 38.74
#